data_AF-A0A355U2H7-F1
#
_entry.id   AF-A0A355U2H7-F1
#
_cell.length_a   1.000
_cell.length_b   1.000
_cell.length_c   1.000
_cell.angle_alpha   90.00
_cell.angle_beta   90.00
_cell.angle_gamma   90.00
#
_symmetry.space_group_name_H-M   'P 1'
#
loop_
_entity.id
_entity.type
_entity.pdbx_description
1 polymer ?
#
loop_
_entity_poly.entity_id
_entity_poly.type
_entity_poly.pdbx_seq_one_letter_code
_entity_poly.pdbx_strand_id
1 'polypeptide(L)'
;MMGFWVSFAIIASLIPIGLFSVRFWLEKHSQLTEIQKKNANANFIKYFLFYELCDLFYMAWFLNNLACILVFGCLIMVVVLVNVCSSFTSVNSKTPFQKYSLLQDFLIGVALSVYLIYLIPDKELQTIVIAIAAAIYGGLITLAGVAWTIKKSDKDRLEDEIKREKPCFSFNPQFKEAQLSGSEKACFPPIESERKYKCEVFVQLENSDKAPFILKRLFHDGNWVDLEGNFTILPSGKCYLSFYFDSPLDIFLTVEDTLGNEYYYNLKVVSLGSLPNCSGTSTSNRALHTLREIKEISKEELLKSIKESKQQEEKSDG
;
A
#
# COMPACT_ATOMS: atom_id res chain seq x y z
N MET A 1 45.03 28.27 18.91
CA MET A 1 44.79 28.78 17.54
C MET A 1 45.08 27.73 16.46
N MET A 2 46.30 27.16 16.36
CA MET A 2 46.65 26.20 15.30
C MET A 2 45.73 24.95 15.22
N GLY A 3 45.32 24.36 16.35
CA GLY A 3 44.47 23.15 16.36
C GLY A 3 43.11 23.31 15.68
N PHE A 4 42.52 24.52 15.69
CA PHE A 4 41.21 24.78 15.09
C PHE A 4 41.29 24.96 13.57
N TRP A 5 42.37 25.58 13.08
CA TRP A 5 42.66 25.64 11.65
C TRP A 5 42.97 24.26 11.08
N VAL A 6 43.62 23.42 11.89
CA VAL A 6 43.85 22.00 11.56
C VAL A 6 42.54 21.22 11.54
N SER A 7 41.64 21.40 12.51
CA SER A 7 40.32 20.72 12.48
C SER A 7 39.46 21.18 11.29
N PHE A 8 39.46 22.48 10.98
CA PHE A 8 38.78 23.03 9.81
C PHE A 8 39.33 22.44 8.50
N ALA A 9 40.65 22.45 8.31
CA ALA A 9 41.28 21.90 7.12
C ALA A 9 41.01 20.38 6.98
N ILE A 10 40.96 19.65 8.10
CA ILE A 10 40.64 18.22 8.13
C ILE A 10 39.18 17.98 7.75
N ILE A 11 38.22 18.72 8.33
CA ILE A 11 36.78 18.55 8.05
C ILE A 11 36.47 18.94 6.60
N ALA A 12 36.94 20.10 6.14
CA ALA A 12 36.78 20.57 4.77
C ALA A 12 37.41 19.62 3.74
N SER A 13 38.48 18.88 4.10
CA SER A 13 39.08 17.87 3.23
C SER A 13 38.37 16.52 3.28
N LEU A 14 37.89 16.09 4.46
CA LEU A 14 37.24 14.79 4.65
C LEU A 14 35.85 14.73 4.03
N ILE A 15 35.10 15.84 4.03
CA ILE A 15 33.75 15.93 3.44
C ILE A 15 33.75 15.59 1.94
N PRO A 16 34.56 16.22 1.07
CA PRO A 16 34.61 15.87 -0.34
C PRO A 16 35.09 14.44 -0.57
N ILE A 17 36.07 13.94 0.21
CA ILE A 17 36.56 12.55 0.12
C ILE A 17 35.44 11.55 0.48
N GLY A 18 34.70 11.82 1.55
CA GLY A 18 33.57 11.01 2.01
C GLY A 18 32.44 10.97 0.98
N LEU A 19 32.02 12.12 0.45
CA LEU A 19 30.98 12.18 -0.57
C LEU A 19 31.42 11.47 -1.86
N PHE A 20 32.70 11.59 -2.26
CA PHE A 20 33.23 10.98 -3.48
C PHE A 20 33.32 9.45 -3.35
N SER A 21 33.72 8.95 -2.19
CA SER A 21 33.78 7.51 -1.90
C SER A 21 32.39 6.85 -1.88
N VAL A 22 31.38 7.51 -1.31
CA VAL A 22 29.98 7.04 -1.35
C VAL A 22 29.45 6.98 -2.78
N ARG A 23 29.75 8.00 -3.60
CA ARG A 23 29.39 8.02 -5.02
C ARG A 23 30.05 6.86 -5.78
N PHE A 24 31.36 6.67 -5.61
CA PHE A 24 32.09 5.59 -6.27
C PHE A 24 31.56 4.21 -5.87
N TRP A 25 31.18 4.04 -4.60
CA TRP A 25 30.56 2.82 -4.11
C TRP A 25 29.19 2.55 -4.75
N LEU A 26 28.34 3.58 -4.87
CA LEU A 26 27.04 3.50 -5.53
C LEU A 26 27.15 3.17 -7.04
N GLU A 27 28.09 3.80 -7.74
CA GLU A 27 28.35 3.53 -9.17
C GLU A 27 28.87 2.10 -9.40
N LYS A 28 29.60 1.54 -8.43
CA LYS A 28 30.13 0.17 -8.50
C LYS A 28 29.08 -0.90 -8.20
N HIS A 29 28.11 -0.62 -7.33
CA HIS A 29 27.15 -1.61 -6.83
C HIS A 29 25.73 -1.47 -7.41
N SER A 30 25.42 -0.42 -8.16
CA SER A 30 24.12 -0.26 -8.85
C SER A 30 24.30 -0.04 -10.34
N GLN A 31 23.52 -0.76 -11.16
CA GLN A 31 23.37 -0.45 -12.59
C GLN A 31 22.54 0.83 -12.76
N LEU A 32 23.17 1.98 -12.48
CA LEU A 32 22.56 3.31 -12.60
C LEU A 32 22.43 3.72 -14.06
N THR A 33 21.23 4.09 -14.47
CA THR A 33 20.98 4.70 -15.79
C THR A 33 21.65 6.08 -15.90
N GLU A 34 21.96 6.54 -17.12
CA GLU A 34 22.62 7.83 -17.37
C GLU A 34 21.85 9.03 -16.79
N ILE A 35 20.51 8.95 -16.77
CA ILE A 35 19.65 9.96 -16.15
C ILE A 35 19.85 10.00 -14.62
N GLN A 36 19.98 8.83 -13.99
CA GLN A 36 20.23 8.72 -12.55
C GLN A 36 21.63 9.22 -12.18
N LYS A 37 22.65 8.97 -13.01
CA LYS A 37 24.01 9.51 -12.80
C LYS A 37 24.03 11.04 -12.84
N LYS A 38 23.34 11.65 -13.81
CA LYS A 38 23.23 13.12 -13.91
C LYS A 38 22.56 13.72 -12.66
N ASN A 39 21.50 13.08 -12.19
CA ASN A 39 20.77 13.53 -11.00
C ASN A 39 21.59 13.33 -9.71
N ALA A 40 22.34 12.24 -9.61
CA ALA A 40 23.27 11.98 -8.51
C ALA A 40 24.40 13.01 -8.45
N ASN A 41 24.96 13.41 -9.60
CA ASN A 41 25.99 14.44 -9.65
C ASN A 41 25.46 15.82 -9.23
N ALA A 42 24.25 16.17 -9.65
CA ALA A 42 23.60 17.41 -9.21
C ALA A 42 23.35 17.41 -7.69
N ASN A 43 22.93 16.28 -7.12
CA ASN A 43 22.76 16.15 -5.67
C ASN A 43 24.09 16.18 -4.92
N PHE A 44 25.15 15.55 -5.46
CA PHE A 44 26.50 15.62 -4.90
C PHE A 44 26.98 17.07 -4.77
N ILE A 45 26.85 17.87 -5.83
CA ILE A 45 27.24 19.28 -5.82
C ILE A 45 26.44 20.06 -4.77
N LYS A 46 25.13 19.81 -4.67
CA LYS A 46 24.29 20.44 -3.64
C LYS A 46 24.76 20.13 -2.22
N TYR A 47 25.02 18.86 -1.92
CA TYR A 47 25.50 18.45 -0.60
C TYR A 47 26.89 19.01 -0.30
N PHE A 48 27.80 18.97 -1.27
CA PHE A 48 29.13 19.56 -1.14
C PHE A 48 29.07 21.05 -0.80
N LEU A 49 28.29 21.84 -1.56
CA LEU A 49 28.12 23.27 -1.29
C LEU A 49 27.46 23.54 0.07
N PHE A 50 26.50 22.71 0.49
CA PHE A 50 25.84 22.86 1.78
C PHE A 50 26.80 22.60 2.95
N TYR A 51 27.61 21.55 2.88
CA TYR A 51 28.58 21.25 3.93
C TYR A 51 29.67 22.30 4.01
N GLU A 52 30.14 22.83 2.87
CA GLU A 52 31.09 23.94 2.89
C GLU A 52 30.49 25.22 3.48
N LEU A 53 29.21 25.48 3.23
CA LEU A 53 28.51 26.59 3.87
C LEU A 53 28.47 26.43 5.41
N CYS A 54 28.26 25.22 5.91
CA CYS A 54 28.32 24.92 7.35
C CYS A 54 29.72 25.13 7.94
N ASP A 55 30.77 24.75 7.20
CA ASP A 55 32.16 24.96 7.59
C ASP A 55 32.54 26.45 7.61
N LEU A 56 32.08 27.24 6.63
CA LEU A 56 32.22 28.70 6.63
C LEU A 56 31.49 29.36 7.80
N PHE A 57 30.30 28.86 8.16
CA PHE A 57 29.56 29.33 9.32
C PHE A 57 30.31 29.03 10.63
N TYR A 58 30.87 27.82 10.78
CA TYR A 58 31.69 27.45 11.92
C TYR A 58 32.93 28.35 12.06
N MET A 59 33.59 28.66 10.95
CA MET A 59 34.73 29.58 10.95
C MET A 59 34.34 31.01 11.30
N ALA A 60 33.22 31.51 10.78
CA ALA A 60 32.71 32.83 11.11
C ALA A 60 32.39 32.96 12.60
N TRP A 61 31.82 31.91 13.20
CA TRP A 61 31.55 31.82 14.63
C TRP A 61 32.84 31.89 15.46
N PHE A 62 33.86 31.11 15.07
CA PHE A 62 35.14 31.07 15.78
C PHE A 62 35.93 32.38 15.67
N LEU A 63 35.92 33.02 14.49
CA LEU A 63 36.54 34.33 14.26
C LEU A 63 35.76 35.49 14.92
N ASN A 64 34.62 35.18 15.53
CA ASN A 64 33.72 36.14 16.18
C ASN A 64 33.30 37.29 15.25
N ASN A 65 33.17 37.01 13.95
CA ASN A 65 32.74 37.99 12.96
C ASN A 65 31.22 37.94 12.82
N LEU A 66 30.55 38.86 13.52
CA LEU A 66 29.09 38.93 13.57
C LEU A 66 28.43 38.98 12.20
N ALA A 67 28.97 39.78 11.26
CA ALA A 67 28.39 39.92 9.93
C ALA A 67 28.44 38.60 9.14
N CYS A 68 29.57 37.90 9.18
CA CYS A 68 29.71 36.61 8.52
C CYS A 68 28.84 35.52 9.17
N ILE A 69 28.70 35.52 10.50
CA ILE A 69 27.81 34.59 11.21
C ILE A 69 26.37 34.77 10.74
N LEU A 70 25.90 36.02 10.65
CA LEU A 70 24.54 36.32 10.19
C LEU A 70 24.34 35.94 8.72
N VAL A 71 25.28 36.27 7.84
CA VAL A 71 25.17 35.96 6.39
C VAL A 71 25.16 34.45 6.15
N PHE A 72 26.14 33.71 6.65
CA PHE A 72 26.21 32.26 6.44
C PHE A 72 25.08 31.53 7.16
N GLY A 73 24.74 31.97 8.38
CA GLY A 73 23.61 31.41 9.12
C GLY A 73 22.28 31.60 8.39
N CYS A 74 22.01 32.78 7.84
CA CYS A 74 20.82 33.04 7.03
C CYS A 74 20.79 32.19 5.75
N LEU A 75 21.93 31.99 5.09
CA LEU A 75 22.00 31.11 3.91
C LEU A 75 21.69 29.65 4.27
N ILE A 76 22.24 29.14 5.37
CA ILE A 76 21.92 27.79 5.87
C ILE A 76 20.42 27.69 6.18
N MET A 77 19.86 28.70 6.84
CA MET A 77 18.43 28.79 7.14
C MET A 77 17.55 28.72 5.88
N VAL A 78 17.90 29.45 4.83
CA VAL A 78 17.17 29.40 3.55
C VAL A 78 17.23 28.00 2.94
N VAL A 79 18.40 27.35 2.94
CA VAL A 79 18.53 25.98 2.41
C VAL A 79 17.69 24.98 3.20
N VAL A 80 17.73 25.04 4.53
CA VAL A 80 16.93 24.19 5.42
C VAL A 80 15.43 24.41 5.17
N LEU A 81 14.98 25.66 5.11
CA LEU A 81 13.58 26.00 4.83
C LEU A 81 13.13 25.49 3.46
N VAL A 82 13.94 25.64 2.41
CA VAL A 82 13.63 25.11 1.07
C VAL A 82 13.54 23.58 1.09
N ASN A 83 14.44 22.89 1.81
CA ASN A 83 14.41 21.43 1.93
C ASN A 83 13.15 20.95 2.67
N VAL A 84 12.75 21.65 3.75
CA VAL A 84 11.50 21.40 4.48
C VAL A 84 10.28 21.67 3.60
N CYS A 85 10.22 22.79 2.89
CA CYS A 85 9.13 23.14 1.97
C CYS A 85 9.00 22.15 0.80
N SER A 86 10.10 21.84 0.12
CA SER A 86 10.13 20.85 -0.98
C SER A 86 9.70 19.46 -0.52
N SER A 87 9.87 19.19 0.76
CA SER A 87 9.43 17.97 1.38
C SER A 87 7.93 17.88 1.60
N PHE A 88 7.24 19.00 1.77
CA PHE A 88 5.78 19.01 1.81
C PHE A 88 5.15 18.87 0.42
N THR A 89 5.84 19.31 -0.64
CA THR A 89 5.34 19.19 -2.02
C THR A 89 5.62 17.83 -2.65
N SER A 90 6.60 17.07 -2.17
CA SER A 90 6.86 15.72 -2.69
C SER A 90 5.80 14.73 -2.18
N VAL A 91 4.88 14.34 -3.07
CA VAL A 91 3.78 13.38 -2.80
C VAL A 91 4.29 11.93 -2.59
N ASN A 92 5.53 11.64 -2.98
CA ASN A 92 6.09 10.29 -2.91
C ASN A 92 6.26 9.79 -1.47
N SER A 93 5.98 8.49 -1.28
CA SER A 93 6.11 7.76 -0.02
C SER A 93 7.57 7.79 0.48
N LYS A 94 7.89 8.78 1.32
CA LYS A 94 9.20 8.87 1.95
C LYS A 94 9.46 7.68 2.85
N THR A 95 10.66 7.12 2.72
CA THR A 95 11.16 6.10 3.65
C THR A 95 11.14 6.66 5.08
N PRO A 96 11.00 5.80 6.11
CA PRO A 96 10.99 6.27 7.50
C PRO A 96 12.24 7.12 7.82
N PHE A 97 13.39 6.73 7.28
CA PHE A 97 14.64 7.49 7.41
C PHE A 97 14.55 8.93 6.90
N GLN A 98 13.95 9.17 5.74
CA GLN A 98 13.75 10.52 5.21
C GLN A 98 12.81 11.36 6.09
N LYS A 99 11.80 10.75 6.70
CA LYS A 99 10.90 11.47 7.63
C LYS A 99 11.66 11.92 8.89
N TYR A 100 12.50 11.06 9.45
CA TYR A 100 13.35 11.41 10.59
C TYR A 100 14.38 12.49 10.24
N SER A 101 15.02 12.40 9.07
CA SER A 101 15.95 13.42 8.58
C SER A 101 15.28 14.80 8.47
N LEU A 102 14.03 14.86 7.99
CA LEU A 102 13.30 16.12 7.87
C LEU A 102 12.91 16.73 9.21
N LEU A 103 12.55 15.89 10.18
CA LEU A 103 12.27 16.36 11.54
C LEU A 103 13.53 16.95 12.18
N GLN A 104 14.68 16.30 11.98
CA GLN A 104 15.97 16.81 12.43
C GLN A 104 16.29 18.16 11.77
N ASP A 105 16.17 18.26 10.44
CA ASP A 105 16.44 19.50 9.70
C ASP A 105 15.56 20.65 10.20
N PHE A 106 14.27 20.37 10.47
CA PHE A 106 13.34 21.35 11.03
C PHE A 106 13.79 21.83 12.43
N LEU A 107 14.16 20.92 13.33
CA LEU A 107 14.62 21.26 14.68
C LEU A 107 15.93 22.07 14.65
N ILE A 108 16.87 21.68 13.78
CA ILE A 108 18.13 22.41 13.58
C ILE A 108 17.83 23.81 13.02
N GLY A 109 16.92 23.94 12.06
CA GLY A 109 16.49 25.23 11.52
C GLY A 109 15.91 26.15 12.60
N VAL A 110 15.02 25.63 13.45
CA VAL A 110 14.45 26.40 14.56
C VAL A 110 15.54 26.84 15.55
N ALA A 111 16.42 25.92 15.96
CA ALA A 111 17.51 26.23 16.90
C ALA A 111 18.48 27.27 16.32
N LEU A 112 18.86 27.13 15.05
CA LEU A 112 19.72 28.08 14.35
C LEU A 112 19.04 29.45 14.21
N SER A 113 17.74 29.50 13.94
CA SER A 113 16.98 30.76 13.88
C SER A 113 17.01 31.51 15.20
N VAL A 114 16.71 30.81 16.31
CA VAL A 114 16.74 31.40 17.65
C VAL A 114 18.14 31.91 17.98
N TYR A 115 19.17 31.15 17.63
CA TYR A 115 20.56 31.54 17.82
C TYR A 115 20.93 32.81 17.05
N LEU A 116 20.61 32.89 15.76
CA LEU A 116 20.91 34.05 14.92
C LEU A 116 20.17 35.31 15.39
N ILE A 117 18.90 35.16 15.80
CA ILE A 117 18.10 36.26 16.35
C ILE A 117 18.73 36.79 17.64
N TYR A 118 19.21 35.90 18.51
CA TYR A 118 19.81 36.28 19.79
C TYR A 118 21.08 37.13 19.60
N LEU A 119 21.85 36.87 18.55
CA LEU A 119 23.09 37.59 18.24
C LEU A 119 22.87 39.03 17.75
N ILE A 120 21.65 39.41 17.37
CA ILE A 120 21.36 40.77 16.87
C ILE A 120 21.49 41.76 18.05
N PRO A 121 22.38 42.77 17.96
CA PRO A 121 22.61 43.72 19.04
C PRO A 121 21.47 44.74 19.20
N ASP A 122 20.80 45.09 18.09
CA ASP A 122 19.68 46.03 18.07
C ASP A 122 18.37 45.36 18.51
N LYS A 123 17.75 45.90 19.57
CA LYS A 123 16.53 45.39 20.18
C LYS A 123 15.28 45.62 19.32
N GLU A 124 15.21 46.71 18.58
CA GLU A 124 14.08 46.97 17.69
C GLU A 124 14.11 45.99 16.51
N LEU A 125 15.29 45.86 15.88
CA LEU A 125 15.50 44.90 14.79
C LEU A 125 15.28 43.45 15.26
N GLN A 126 15.78 43.07 16.44
CA GLN A 126 15.56 41.75 17.03
C GLN A 126 14.06 41.44 17.16
N THR A 127 13.26 42.40 17.63
CA THR A 127 11.81 42.23 17.80
C THR A 127 11.10 42.02 16.47
N ILE A 128 11.46 42.79 15.43
CA ILE A 128 10.90 42.63 14.08
C ILE A 128 11.23 41.25 13.51
N VAL A 129 12.48 40.79 13.65
CA VAL A 129 12.92 39.49 13.12
C VAL A 129 12.25 38.33 13.87
N ILE A 130 12.03 38.45 15.19
CA ILE A 130 11.26 37.46 15.97
C ILE A 130 9.86 37.31 15.39
N ALA A 131 9.17 38.42 15.11
CA ALA A 131 7.82 38.39 14.55
C ALA A 131 7.79 37.71 13.17
N ILE A 132 8.76 38.03 12.30
CA ILE A 132 8.88 37.40 10.97
C ILE A 132 9.14 35.89 11.10
N ALA A 133 10.08 35.48 11.95
CA ALA A 133 10.41 34.07 12.15
C ALA A 133 9.19 33.29 12.69
N ALA A 134 8.50 33.84 13.68
CA ALA A 134 7.28 33.24 14.23
C ALA A 134 6.18 33.09 13.17
N ALA A 135 5.99 34.09 12.29
CA ALA A 135 5.03 34.03 11.20
C ALA A 135 5.39 32.93 10.17
N ILE A 136 6.67 32.79 9.81
CA ILE A 136 7.12 31.75 8.88
C ILE A 136 6.89 30.35 9.47
N TYR A 137 7.33 30.10 10.70
CA TYR A 137 7.16 28.79 11.35
C TYR A 137 5.69 28.47 11.63
N GLY A 138 4.90 29.46 12.06
CA GLY A 138 3.46 29.31 12.22
C GLY A 138 2.78 28.92 10.92
N GLY A 139 3.07 29.63 9.82
CA GLY A 139 2.55 29.33 8.49
C GLY A 139 2.92 27.92 8.00
N LEU A 140 4.17 27.49 8.21
CA LEU A 140 4.63 26.15 7.84
C LEU A 140 3.86 25.05 8.61
N ILE A 141 3.69 25.21 9.92
CA ILE A 141 2.96 24.24 10.75
C ILE A 141 1.49 24.18 10.33
N THR A 142 0.85 25.31 10.04
CA THR A 142 -0.53 25.35 9.56
C THR A 142 -0.69 24.62 8.22
N LEU A 143 0.19 24.88 7.24
CA LEU A 143 0.16 24.21 5.94
C LEU A 143 0.37 22.69 6.08
N ALA A 144 1.30 22.28 6.93
CA ALA A 144 1.54 20.86 7.22
C ALA A 144 0.29 20.20 7.83
N GLY A 145 -0.39 20.88 8.75
CA GLY A 145 -1.64 20.40 9.36
C GLY A 145 -2.77 20.22 8.35
N VAL A 146 -2.94 21.18 7.43
CA VAL A 146 -3.95 21.08 6.35
C VAL A 146 -3.61 19.92 5.41
N ALA A 147 -2.35 19.82 4.95
CA ALA A 147 -1.92 18.74 4.07
C ALA A 147 -2.10 17.35 4.70
N TRP A 148 -1.79 17.22 6.00
CA TRP A 148 -2.05 16.00 6.76
C TRP A 148 -3.54 15.66 6.82
N THR A 149 -4.38 16.66 7.08
CA THR A 149 -5.84 16.47 7.21
C THR A 149 -6.47 16.03 5.89
N ILE A 150 -6.07 16.63 4.75
CA ILE A 150 -6.51 16.21 3.41
C ILE A 150 -6.10 14.76 3.16
N LYS A 151 -4.83 14.43 3.38
CA LYS A 151 -4.32 13.08 3.17
C LYS A 151 -5.03 12.03 4.04
N LYS A 152 -5.32 12.38 5.29
CA LYS A 152 -6.10 11.53 6.19
C LYS A 152 -7.52 11.36 5.67
N SER A 153 -8.18 12.46 5.28
CA SER A 153 -9.54 12.42 4.72
C SER A 153 -9.63 11.56 3.46
N ASP A 154 -8.66 11.67 2.55
CA ASP A 154 -8.64 10.86 1.32
C ASP A 154 -8.47 9.37 1.64
N LYS A 155 -7.59 9.06 2.60
CA LYS A 155 -7.38 7.69 3.07
C LYS A 155 -8.64 7.13 3.73
N ASP A 156 -9.24 7.88 4.63
CA ASP A 156 -10.46 7.48 5.34
C ASP A 156 -11.61 7.29 4.34
N ARG A 157 -11.76 8.19 3.35
CA ARG A 157 -12.74 8.06 2.26
C ARG A 157 -12.53 6.78 1.45
N LEU A 158 -11.30 6.46 1.08
CA LEU A 158 -10.99 5.24 0.33
C LEU A 158 -11.31 3.99 1.16
N GLU A 159 -10.95 3.97 2.44
CA GLU A 159 -11.29 2.85 3.33
C GLU A 159 -12.81 2.66 3.48
N ASP A 160 -13.56 3.76 3.54
CA ASP A 160 -15.01 3.73 3.63
C ASP A 160 -15.68 3.31 2.31
N GLU A 161 -15.14 3.73 1.16
CA GLU A 161 -15.56 3.25 -0.16
C GLU A 161 -15.35 1.73 -0.29
N ILE A 162 -14.17 1.22 0.07
CA ILE A 162 -13.88 -0.23 0.05
C ILE A 162 -14.82 -1.00 0.99
N LYS A 163 -15.10 -0.49 2.19
CA LYS A 163 -16.05 -1.12 3.12
C LYS A 163 -17.47 -1.13 2.59
N ARG A 164 -17.88 -0.09 1.85
CA ARG A 164 -19.22 0.02 1.27
C ARG A 164 -19.41 -0.94 0.11
N GLU A 165 -18.41 -1.08 -0.75
CA GLU A 165 -18.46 -1.93 -1.94
C GLU A 165 -18.15 -3.40 -1.64
N LYS A 166 -17.68 -3.73 -0.43
CA LYS A 166 -17.39 -5.10 -0.02
C LYS A 166 -18.60 -6.04 -0.24
N PRO A 167 -18.45 -7.14 -0.98
CA PRO A 167 -19.54 -8.09 -1.24
C PRO A 167 -20.12 -8.66 0.05
N CYS A 168 -21.45 -8.60 0.17
CA CYS A 168 -22.18 -9.16 1.30
C CYS A 168 -23.39 -9.93 0.77
N PHE A 169 -23.34 -11.26 0.88
CA PHE A 169 -24.36 -12.14 0.38
C PHE A 169 -24.58 -13.31 1.34
N SER A 170 -25.79 -13.85 1.30
CA SER A 170 -26.15 -15.11 1.96
C SER A 170 -26.31 -16.20 0.90
N PHE A 171 -26.47 -17.44 1.35
CA PHE A 171 -26.78 -18.57 0.48
C PHE A 171 -27.98 -19.35 1.01
N ASN A 172 -28.79 -19.83 0.08
CA ASN A 172 -29.92 -20.71 0.34
C ASN A 172 -29.60 -22.09 -0.25
N PRO A 173 -29.35 -23.10 0.59
CA PRO A 173 -29.11 -24.47 0.15
C PRO A 173 -30.26 -24.96 -0.74
N GLN A 174 -29.92 -25.54 -1.88
CA GLN A 174 -30.90 -26.18 -2.75
C GLN A 174 -30.76 -27.70 -2.63
N PHE A 175 -31.90 -28.38 -2.57
CA PHE A 175 -31.97 -29.84 -2.40
C PHE A 175 -32.41 -30.56 -3.68
N LYS A 176 -32.73 -29.80 -4.73
CA LYS A 176 -33.15 -30.27 -6.04
C LYS A 176 -32.56 -29.34 -7.09
N GLU A 177 -32.34 -29.89 -8.29
CA GLU A 177 -31.99 -29.11 -9.48
C GLU A 177 -33.11 -28.10 -9.76
N ALA A 178 -32.80 -26.79 -9.82
CA ALA A 178 -33.82 -25.79 -10.08
C ALA A 178 -34.18 -25.75 -11.57
N GLN A 179 -35.48 -25.72 -11.86
CA GLN A 179 -35.98 -25.47 -13.20
C GLN A 179 -35.93 -23.97 -13.47
N LEU A 180 -34.82 -23.52 -14.06
CA LEU A 180 -34.61 -22.12 -14.40
C LEU A 180 -35.72 -21.65 -15.36
N SER A 181 -36.62 -20.80 -14.88
CA SER A 181 -37.79 -20.35 -15.64
C SER A 181 -37.48 -19.26 -16.68
N GLY A 182 -36.22 -19.16 -17.13
CA GLY A 182 -35.72 -18.20 -18.12
C GLY A 182 -35.47 -16.78 -17.60
N SER A 183 -36.11 -16.37 -16.50
CA SER A 183 -35.90 -15.07 -15.84
C SER A 183 -34.88 -15.10 -14.70
N GLU A 184 -34.49 -16.29 -14.27
CA GLU A 184 -33.57 -16.49 -13.13
C GLU A 184 -32.12 -16.43 -13.60
N LYS A 185 -31.29 -15.69 -12.85
CA LYS A 185 -29.85 -15.60 -13.14
C LYS A 185 -29.16 -16.86 -12.64
N ALA A 186 -28.32 -17.45 -13.49
CA ALA A 186 -27.48 -18.59 -13.14
C ALA A 186 -26.04 -18.36 -13.60
N CYS A 187 -25.10 -18.88 -12.81
CA CYS A 187 -23.67 -18.96 -13.08
C CYS A 187 -23.25 -20.41 -13.05
N PHE A 188 -22.45 -20.81 -14.03
CA PHE A 188 -21.96 -22.18 -14.16
C PHE A 188 -20.55 -22.20 -14.78
N PRO A 189 -19.72 -23.19 -14.47
CA PRO A 189 -18.46 -23.39 -15.19
C PRO A 189 -18.74 -23.76 -16.66
N PRO A 190 -17.76 -23.64 -17.56
CA PRO A 190 -17.91 -23.93 -18.98
C PRO A 190 -18.43 -25.36 -19.23
N ILE A 191 -19.21 -25.55 -20.29
CA ILE A 191 -19.89 -26.81 -20.62
C ILE A 191 -18.89 -27.99 -20.77
N GLU A 192 -17.65 -27.72 -21.18
CA GLU A 192 -16.59 -28.74 -21.30
C GLU A 192 -16.21 -29.36 -19.96
N SER A 193 -16.30 -28.58 -18.87
CA SER A 193 -16.01 -29.03 -17.50
C SER A 193 -17.07 -29.99 -16.98
N GLU A 194 -18.32 -29.90 -17.45
CA GLU A 194 -19.43 -30.70 -16.91
C GLU A 194 -19.18 -32.20 -17.05
N ARG A 195 -18.58 -32.65 -18.16
CA ARG A 195 -18.45 -34.09 -18.48
C ARG A 195 -17.38 -34.81 -17.66
N LYS A 196 -16.53 -34.08 -16.95
CA LYS A 196 -15.34 -34.64 -16.28
C LYS A 196 -15.61 -35.10 -14.85
N TYR A 197 -16.55 -34.45 -14.15
CA TYR A 197 -16.68 -34.56 -12.70
C TYR A 197 -17.93 -35.36 -12.27
N LYS A 198 -17.83 -36.02 -11.11
CA LYS A 198 -18.84 -36.94 -10.58
C LYS A 198 -19.86 -36.29 -9.64
N CYS A 199 -19.48 -35.18 -9.02
CA CYS A 199 -20.32 -34.45 -8.06
C CYS A 199 -20.80 -33.13 -8.65
N GLU A 200 -21.97 -32.68 -8.19
CA GLU A 200 -22.59 -31.43 -8.61
C GLU A 200 -23.08 -30.66 -7.38
N VAL A 201 -22.78 -29.36 -7.29
CA VAL A 201 -23.38 -28.46 -6.32
C VAL A 201 -24.39 -27.58 -7.01
N PHE A 202 -25.56 -27.43 -6.38
CA PHE A 202 -26.53 -26.41 -6.75
C PHE A 202 -26.87 -25.55 -5.53
N VAL A 203 -26.69 -24.23 -5.64
CA VAL A 203 -26.97 -23.29 -4.56
C VAL A 203 -27.54 -21.98 -5.10
N GLN A 204 -28.38 -21.31 -4.32
CA GLN A 204 -28.81 -19.95 -4.63
C GLN A 204 -28.06 -18.98 -3.73
N LEU A 205 -27.37 -18.01 -4.33
CA LEU A 205 -26.77 -16.87 -3.67
C LEU A 205 -27.76 -15.71 -3.66
N GLU A 206 -27.87 -15.02 -2.53
CA GLU A 206 -28.74 -13.87 -2.33
C GLU A 206 -27.89 -12.69 -1.87
N ASN A 207 -27.82 -11.65 -2.71
CA ASN A 207 -27.04 -10.46 -2.40
C ASN A 207 -27.80 -9.55 -1.42
N SER A 208 -27.05 -8.86 -0.58
CA SER A 208 -27.56 -7.73 0.19
C SER A 208 -28.03 -6.58 -0.71
N ASP A 209 -28.74 -5.62 -0.12
CA ASP A 209 -29.20 -4.39 -0.76
C ASP A 209 -28.09 -3.33 -0.95
N LYS A 210 -26.84 -3.64 -0.56
CA LYS A 210 -25.76 -2.65 -0.47
C LYS A 210 -25.05 -2.41 -1.80
N ALA A 211 -24.34 -3.43 -2.31
CA ALA A 211 -23.44 -3.28 -3.44
C ALA A 211 -23.55 -4.49 -4.38
N PRO A 212 -23.44 -4.28 -5.71
CA PRO A 212 -23.30 -5.39 -6.65
C PRO A 212 -21.90 -6.01 -6.55
N PHE A 213 -21.80 -7.27 -6.96
CA PHE A 213 -20.52 -7.97 -7.07
C PHE A 213 -20.50 -8.93 -8.26
N ILE A 214 -19.30 -9.38 -8.61
CA ILE A 214 -19.01 -10.19 -9.79
C ILE A 214 -18.41 -11.52 -9.32
N LEU A 215 -19.00 -12.64 -9.74
CA LEU A 215 -18.43 -13.97 -9.54
C LEU A 215 -17.39 -14.25 -10.63
N LYS A 216 -16.11 -14.34 -10.27
CA LYS A 216 -15.02 -14.49 -11.26
C LYS A 216 -14.78 -15.94 -11.64
N ARG A 217 -14.35 -16.73 -10.65
CA ARG A 217 -13.78 -18.06 -10.86
C ARG A 217 -13.88 -18.91 -9.61
N LEU A 218 -13.85 -20.22 -9.82
CA LEU A 218 -13.91 -21.24 -8.80
C LEU A 218 -12.63 -22.08 -8.85
N PHE A 219 -12.00 -22.34 -7.71
CA PHE A 219 -10.91 -23.29 -7.58
C PHE A 219 -11.46 -24.58 -7.01
N HIS A 220 -11.20 -25.69 -7.67
CA HIS A 220 -11.50 -27.03 -7.19
C HIS A 220 -10.62 -28.04 -7.93
N ASP A 221 -10.38 -29.22 -7.35
CA ASP A 221 -9.62 -30.30 -7.98
C ASP A 221 -8.28 -29.82 -8.59
N GLY A 222 -7.56 -28.97 -7.85
CA GLY A 222 -6.25 -28.44 -8.20
C GLY A 222 -6.22 -27.34 -9.28
N ASN A 223 -7.38 -26.95 -9.84
CA ASN A 223 -7.47 -26.07 -11.00
C ASN A 223 -8.41 -24.89 -10.78
N TRP A 224 -8.10 -23.76 -11.45
CA TRP A 224 -9.01 -22.61 -11.55
C TRP A 224 -9.91 -22.77 -12.76
N VAL A 225 -11.20 -22.56 -12.55
CA VAL A 225 -12.25 -22.60 -13.58
C VAL A 225 -12.98 -21.27 -13.56
N ASP A 226 -12.97 -20.55 -14.68
CA ASP A 226 -13.70 -19.29 -14.82
C ASP A 226 -15.21 -19.55 -14.92
N LEU A 227 -16.03 -18.65 -14.39
CA LEU A 227 -17.49 -18.81 -14.41
C LEU A 227 -18.10 -18.14 -15.65
N GLU A 228 -19.06 -18.81 -16.27
CA GLU A 228 -19.86 -18.30 -17.39
C GLU A 228 -21.31 -18.02 -16.95
N GLY A 229 -22.04 -17.27 -17.79
CA GLY A 229 -23.43 -16.89 -17.53
C GLY A 229 -23.57 -15.52 -16.87
N ASN A 230 -24.53 -15.39 -15.94
CA ASN A 230 -24.88 -14.12 -15.30
C ASN A 230 -24.06 -13.86 -14.04
N PHE A 231 -22.75 -13.65 -14.21
CA PHE A 231 -21.80 -13.51 -13.10
C PHE A 231 -21.91 -12.20 -12.31
N THR A 232 -22.63 -11.18 -12.81
CA THR A 232 -22.88 -9.92 -12.09
C THR A 232 -24.19 -9.99 -11.30
N ILE A 233 -24.07 -9.96 -9.98
CA ILE A 233 -25.17 -10.05 -9.04
C ILE A 233 -25.49 -8.63 -8.53
N LEU A 234 -26.69 -8.15 -8.85
CA LEU A 234 -27.17 -6.81 -8.46
C LEU A 234 -27.59 -6.77 -6.99
N PRO A 235 -27.70 -5.58 -6.37
CA PRO A 235 -28.25 -5.46 -5.02
C PRO A 235 -29.63 -6.10 -4.90
N SER A 236 -29.86 -6.83 -3.81
CA SER A 236 -31.07 -7.65 -3.56
C SER A 236 -31.35 -8.71 -4.65
N GLY A 237 -30.38 -8.96 -5.54
CA GLY A 237 -30.47 -9.95 -6.59
C GLY A 237 -30.24 -11.36 -6.06
N LYS A 238 -30.86 -12.33 -6.73
CA LYS A 238 -30.63 -13.75 -6.50
C LYS A 238 -29.96 -14.36 -7.73
N CYS A 239 -28.99 -15.24 -7.50
CA CYS A 239 -28.30 -15.94 -8.55
C CYS A 239 -28.10 -17.39 -8.16
N TYR A 240 -28.42 -18.31 -9.04
CA TYR A 240 -28.05 -19.71 -8.89
C TYR A 240 -26.59 -19.90 -9.26
N LEU A 241 -25.84 -20.62 -8.44
CA LEU A 241 -24.48 -21.05 -8.73
C LEU A 241 -24.52 -22.58 -8.81
N SER A 242 -24.18 -23.10 -9.99
CA SER A 242 -23.98 -24.53 -10.21
C SER A 242 -22.53 -24.79 -10.57
N PHE A 243 -21.91 -25.82 -9.99
CA PHE A 243 -20.57 -26.25 -10.37
C PHE A 243 -20.34 -27.73 -10.07
N TYR A 244 -19.32 -28.29 -10.70
CA TYR A 244 -19.01 -29.72 -10.64
C TYR A 244 -17.62 -29.95 -10.07
N PHE A 245 -17.42 -31.04 -9.33
CA PHE A 245 -16.15 -31.36 -8.68
C PHE A 245 -16.02 -32.87 -8.42
N ASP A 246 -14.81 -33.34 -8.11
CA ASP A 246 -14.58 -34.72 -7.64
C ASP A 246 -14.24 -34.78 -6.15
N SER A 247 -13.38 -33.88 -5.68
CA SER A 247 -12.98 -33.76 -4.28
C SER A 247 -13.79 -32.67 -3.55
N PRO A 248 -14.48 -32.99 -2.44
CA PRO A 248 -15.25 -32.01 -1.66
C PRO A 248 -14.36 -31.06 -0.83
N LEU A 249 -13.04 -31.20 -0.92
CA LEU A 249 -12.06 -30.40 -0.19
C LEU A 249 -11.55 -29.25 -1.08
N ASP A 250 -11.16 -28.14 -0.43
CA ASP A 250 -10.46 -27.02 -1.07
C ASP A 250 -11.21 -26.37 -2.24
N ILE A 251 -12.50 -26.12 -2.06
CA ILE A 251 -13.33 -25.41 -3.03
C ILE A 251 -13.34 -23.92 -2.67
N PHE A 252 -12.79 -23.07 -3.55
CA PHE A 252 -12.70 -21.63 -3.31
C PHE A 252 -13.40 -20.83 -4.40
N LEU A 253 -14.18 -19.83 -4.00
CA LEU A 253 -14.83 -18.88 -4.88
C LEU A 253 -14.12 -17.53 -4.82
N THR A 254 -13.78 -16.98 -5.99
CA THR A 254 -13.30 -15.59 -6.11
C THR A 254 -14.45 -14.69 -6.50
N VAL A 255 -14.64 -13.63 -5.70
CA VAL A 255 -15.65 -12.59 -5.91
C VAL A 255 -14.95 -11.25 -6.05
N GLU A 256 -15.36 -10.45 -7.02
CA GLU A 256 -14.82 -9.12 -7.28
C GLU A 256 -15.90 -8.06 -6.98
N ASP A 257 -15.51 -6.95 -6.33
CA ASP A 257 -16.39 -5.80 -6.16
C ASP A 257 -16.40 -4.88 -7.39
N THR A 258 -17.17 -3.80 -7.32
CA THR A 258 -17.25 -2.79 -8.38
C THR A 258 -15.98 -1.96 -8.57
N LEU A 259 -15.08 -1.97 -7.57
CA LEU A 259 -13.81 -1.26 -7.57
C LEU A 259 -12.64 -2.13 -8.08
N GLY A 260 -12.89 -3.41 -8.34
CA GLY A 260 -11.90 -4.39 -8.79
C GLY A 260 -11.12 -5.08 -7.67
N ASN A 261 -11.56 -4.99 -6.42
CA ASN A 261 -10.96 -5.73 -5.31
C ASN A 261 -11.45 -7.18 -5.30
N GLU A 262 -10.52 -8.13 -5.20
CA GLU A 262 -10.84 -9.56 -5.11
C GLU A 262 -10.99 -10.02 -3.66
N TYR A 263 -12.06 -10.78 -3.41
CA TYR A 263 -12.39 -11.44 -2.16
C TYR A 263 -12.48 -12.95 -2.38
N TYR A 264 -12.04 -13.74 -1.41
CA TYR A 264 -11.94 -15.19 -1.54
C TYR A 264 -12.79 -15.88 -0.46
N TYR A 265 -13.58 -16.86 -0.87
CA TYR A 265 -14.49 -17.59 0.00
C TYR A 265 -14.26 -19.10 -0.12
N ASN A 266 -14.05 -19.78 0.99
CA ASN A 266 -14.03 -21.24 1.08
C ASN A 266 -15.47 -21.76 1.14
N LEU A 267 -15.83 -22.61 0.18
CA LEU A 267 -17.14 -23.25 0.06
C LEU A 267 -17.08 -24.65 0.65
N LYS A 268 -17.75 -24.88 1.78
CA LYS A 268 -17.88 -26.22 2.37
C LYS A 268 -19.13 -26.90 1.85
N VAL A 269 -18.93 -28.00 1.12
CA VAL A 269 -20.01 -28.78 0.51
C VAL A 269 -20.43 -29.95 1.40
N VAL A 270 -21.69 -30.36 1.30
CA VAL A 270 -22.23 -31.56 1.95
C VAL A 270 -23.04 -32.38 0.96
N SER A 271 -22.87 -33.70 0.99
CA SER A 271 -23.61 -34.61 0.11
C SER A 271 -25.06 -34.75 0.56
N LEU A 272 -26.02 -34.62 -0.37
CA LEU A 272 -27.44 -34.77 -0.03
C LEU A 272 -27.81 -36.19 0.38
N GLY A 273 -27.13 -37.21 -0.16
CA GLY A 273 -27.35 -38.61 0.25
C GLY A 273 -26.99 -38.90 1.70
N SER A 274 -26.24 -37.99 2.35
CA SER A 274 -25.91 -38.08 3.78
C SER A 274 -26.91 -37.37 4.70
N LEU A 275 -27.89 -36.65 4.14
CA LEU A 275 -28.92 -35.93 4.89
C LEU A 275 -30.19 -36.78 5.06
N PRO A 276 -30.77 -36.86 6.27
CA PRO A 276 -32.01 -37.61 6.49
C PRO A 276 -33.16 -37.03 5.65
N ASN A 277 -33.92 -37.90 4.98
CA ASN A 277 -35.07 -37.58 4.11
C ASN A 277 -34.75 -36.79 2.82
N CYS A 278 -33.48 -36.72 2.38
CA CYS A 278 -33.09 -36.11 1.11
C CYS A 278 -32.54 -37.18 0.15
N SER A 279 -33.28 -37.49 -0.92
CA SER A 279 -32.75 -38.27 -2.05
C SER A 279 -32.63 -37.35 -3.26
N GLY A 280 -31.39 -36.95 -3.57
CA GLY A 280 -31.08 -36.11 -4.72
C GLY A 280 -30.22 -36.89 -5.70
N THR A 281 -30.85 -37.55 -6.67
CA THR A 281 -30.18 -37.93 -7.92
C THR A 281 -30.36 -36.79 -8.90
N SER A 282 -29.26 -36.20 -9.40
CA SER A 282 -29.36 -35.25 -10.51
C SER A 282 -29.93 -35.96 -11.75
N THR A 283 -30.50 -35.20 -12.69
CA THR A 283 -30.90 -35.73 -14.00
C THR A 283 -29.75 -36.38 -14.77
N SER A 284 -28.51 -36.07 -14.40
CA SER A 284 -27.25 -36.55 -14.99
C SER A 284 -26.60 -37.75 -14.26
N ASN A 285 -27.30 -38.40 -13.31
CA ASN A 285 -26.78 -39.53 -12.52
C ASN A 285 -25.54 -39.20 -11.65
N ARG A 286 -25.38 -37.91 -11.29
CA ARG A 286 -24.30 -37.40 -10.43
C ARG A 286 -24.72 -37.32 -8.97
N ALA A 287 -23.73 -37.33 -8.08
CA ALA A 287 -23.96 -37.16 -6.65
C ALA A 287 -24.24 -35.68 -6.33
N LEU A 288 -25.48 -35.37 -5.96
CA LEU A 288 -25.89 -33.98 -5.68
C LEU A 288 -25.42 -33.55 -4.28
N HIS A 289 -24.81 -32.38 -4.25
CA HIS A 289 -24.28 -31.72 -3.06
C HIS A 289 -24.90 -30.33 -2.91
N THR A 290 -24.88 -29.81 -1.68
CA THR A 290 -25.31 -28.45 -1.39
C THR A 290 -24.27 -27.74 -0.52
N LEU A 291 -24.35 -26.42 -0.40
CA LEU A 291 -23.47 -25.67 0.48
C LEU A 291 -23.92 -25.78 1.93
N ARG A 292 -22.97 -26.11 2.81
CA ARG A 292 -23.14 -26.11 4.26
C ARG A 292 -22.69 -24.78 4.87
N GLU A 293 -21.58 -24.24 4.39
CA GLU A 293 -20.95 -23.04 4.94
C GLU A 293 -20.16 -22.31 3.86
N ILE A 294 -20.20 -20.99 3.89
CA ILE A 294 -19.33 -20.11 3.10
C ILE A 294 -18.50 -19.30 4.10
N LYS A 295 -17.17 -19.42 4.02
CA LYS A 295 -16.26 -18.71 4.92
C LYS A 295 -15.30 -17.83 4.12
N GLU A 296 -15.30 -16.53 4.39
CA GLU A 296 -14.30 -15.61 3.85
C GLU A 296 -12.90 -15.97 4.37
N ILE A 297 -11.91 -15.99 3.48
CA ILE A 297 -10.51 -16.31 3.79
C ILE A 297 -9.59 -15.23 3.22
N SER A 298 -8.42 -15.08 3.84
CA SER A 298 -7.41 -14.16 3.30
C SER A 298 -6.70 -14.76 2.09
N LYS A 299 -6.10 -13.90 1.26
CA LYS A 299 -5.27 -14.33 0.12
C LYS A 299 -4.09 -15.21 0.55
N GLU A 300 -3.52 -14.94 1.73
CA GLU A 300 -2.41 -15.72 2.27
C GLU A 300 -2.86 -17.13 2.66
N GLU A 301 -4.02 -17.25 3.30
CA GLU A 301 -4.65 -18.55 3.63
C GLU A 301 -4.97 -19.35 2.38
N LEU A 302 -5.54 -18.70 1.35
CA LEU A 302 -5.80 -19.33 0.05
C LEU A 302 -4.51 -19.91 -0.55
N LEU A 303 -3.44 -19.12 -0.62
CA LEU A 303 -2.16 -19.57 -1.18
C LEU A 303 -1.53 -20.72 -0.38
N LYS A 304 -1.73 -20.74 0.94
CA LYS A 304 -1.28 -21.84 1.79
C LYS A 304 -2.05 -23.12 1.50
N SER A 305 -3.39 -23.06 1.47
CA SER A 305 -4.24 -24.21 1.15
C SER A 305 -3.99 -24.78 -0.24
N ILE A 306 -3.77 -23.93 -1.25
CA ILE A 306 -3.41 -24.37 -2.61
C ILE A 306 -2.04 -25.08 -2.64
N LYS A 307 -1.08 -24.66 -1.82
CA LYS A 307 0.23 -25.33 -1.74
C LYS A 307 0.13 -26.69 -1.04
N GLU A 308 -0.67 -26.77 0.02
CA GLU A 308 -0.86 -28.00 0.80
C GLU A 308 -1.59 -29.07 -0.02
N SER A 309 -2.62 -28.70 -0.79
CA SER A 309 -3.34 -29.61 -1.69
C SER A 309 -2.43 -30.18 -2.78
N LYS A 310 -1.60 -29.35 -3.42
CA LYS A 310 -0.61 -29.83 -4.41
C LYS A 310 0.43 -30.79 -3.83
N GLN A 311 0.89 -30.55 -2.60
CA GLN A 311 1.85 -31.45 -1.93
C GLN A 311 1.23 -32.79 -1.50
N GLN A 312 -0.09 -32.87 -1.32
CA GLN A 312 -0.78 -34.12 -1.03
C GLN A 312 -1.00 -34.96 -2.29
N GLU A 313 -1.29 -34.34 -3.44
CA GLU A 313 -1.35 -35.03 -4.74
C GLU A 313 0.01 -35.65 -5.11
N GLU A 314 1.11 -34.91 -4.96
CA GLU A 314 2.48 -35.41 -5.23
C GLU A 314 2.91 -36.59 -4.34
N LYS A 315 2.32 -36.74 -3.15
CA LYS A 315 2.57 -37.87 -2.23
C LYS A 315 1.66 -39.07 -2.45
N SER A 316 0.55 -38.89 -3.16
CA SER A 316 -0.40 -39.97 -3.49
C SER A 316 0.03 -40.76 -4.73
N ASP A 317 0.82 -40.14 -5.62
CA ASP A 317 1.26 -40.71 -6.90
C ASP A 317 2.68 -41.31 -6.87
N GLY A 318 3.32 -41.40 -5.70
CA GLY A 318 4.64 -42.01 -5.49
C GLY A 318 4.58 -43.24 -4.59
#